data_AF-A0A925JUW2-F1
#
_entry.id   AF-A0A925JUW2-F1
#
_cell.length_a   1.000
_cell.length_b   1.000
_cell.length_c   1.000
_cell.angle_alpha   90.00
_cell.angle_beta   90.00
_cell.angle_gamma   90.00
#
_symmetry.space_group_name_H-M   'P 1'
#
loop_
_entity.id
_entity.type
_entity.pdbx_description
1 polymer ?
#
loop_
_entity_poly.entity_id
_entity_poly.type
_entity_poly.pdbx_seq_one_letter_code
_entity_poly.pdbx_strand_id
1 'polypeptide(L)'
;MNPEQMRSEWNQRAKEDAHFYVAFGRQQQTEEEFLATADEVVPGFEKEFVRLPASKTADRSALEIGCGPGRLMLPMSKHFGEIHGVDVSEEMLELARKRLASVRGAQVHITAGSDLSMLGDDYFDFVYSYTVFQHIPSKDIVLSYLAEAQRVLKPGGVLCCQIRGIAPIPSELIRGSETWTGCWFAPEEMAEFSRRHRFPLVAISGLHTQYMFTTFRKPVSTAGEEVRMRATVKAVTSAIGAGVRIPQRGREAAVSLWLDGMAEDASLTDYPVRFDGQEQLGCYLSPVTQEGGCQMNCRLPDATQPGPVRVELFFHQNALPEPHEVIVEPASAYAPRVLDVTDGINLTSHYRVEMGGAKILMEDIRDPAAIGFQMAGQSVVGLQFESKDPITATYEFAFHLPHDAPRGPQSLRILNAGQEWASVDVDVV
;
A
#
# COMPACT_ATOMS: atom_id res chain seq x y z
N MET A 1 16.52 -4.85 19.51
CA MET A 1 17.25 -5.83 18.68
C MET A 1 18.46 -5.13 18.06
N ASN A 2 19.57 -5.83 17.85
CA ASN A 2 20.81 -5.26 17.31
C ASN A 2 20.73 -5.18 15.76
N PRO A 3 20.91 -4.01 15.12
CA PRO A 3 21.00 -3.88 13.66
C PRO A 3 22.00 -4.82 12.98
N GLU A 4 23.06 -5.25 13.68
CA GLU A 4 24.02 -6.23 13.16
C GLU A 4 23.39 -7.60 12.90
N GLN A 5 22.42 -8.02 13.74
CA GLN A 5 21.70 -9.28 13.53
C GLN A 5 20.89 -9.21 12.23
N MET A 6 20.19 -8.10 12.00
CA MET A 6 19.41 -7.88 10.78
C MET A 6 20.31 -7.92 9.54
N ARG A 7 21.47 -7.24 9.58
CA ARG A 7 22.48 -7.31 8.52
C ARG A 7 22.90 -8.75 8.24
N SER A 8 23.27 -9.50 9.28
CA SER A 8 23.73 -10.90 9.12
C SER A 8 22.67 -11.79 8.49
N GLU A 9 21.42 -11.70 8.95
CA GLU A 9 20.33 -12.54 8.46
C GLU A 9 19.93 -12.17 7.02
N TRP A 10 19.90 -10.88 6.66
CA TRP A 10 19.63 -10.47 5.28
C TRP A 10 20.79 -10.74 4.32
N ASN A 11 22.05 -10.70 4.79
CA ASN A 11 23.19 -11.20 4.01
C ASN A 11 23.06 -12.71 3.73
N GLN A 12 22.60 -13.49 4.70
CA GLN A 12 22.36 -14.92 4.52
C GLN A 12 21.24 -15.18 3.49
N ARG A 13 20.09 -14.51 3.63
CA ARG A 13 18.97 -14.62 2.68
C ARG A 13 19.38 -14.24 1.26
N ALA A 14 20.18 -13.20 1.09
CA ALA A 14 20.70 -12.79 -0.22
C ALA A 14 21.55 -13.88 -0.89
N LYS A 15 22.38 -14.59 -0.10
CA LYS A 15 23.22 -15.70 -0.57
C LYS A 15 22.43 -16.96 -0.88
N GLU A 16 21.35 -17.19 -0.14
CA GLU A 16 20.46 -18.34 -0.34
C GLU A 16 19.61 -18.17 -1.60
N ASP A 17 18.81 -17.11 -1.68
CA ASP A 17 17.96 -16.79 -2.85
C ASP A 17 17.41 -15.36 -2.74
N ALA A 18 18.20 -14.37 -3.16
CA ALA A 18 17.80 -12.97 -3.09
C ALA A 18 16.46 -12.66 -3.77
N HIS A 19 16.13 -13.35 -4.87
CA HIS A 19 14.88 -13.11 -5.60
C HIS A 19 13.68 -13.59 -4.81
N PHE A 20 13.74 -14.81 -4.26
CA PHE A 20 12.66 -15.38 -3.45
C PHE A 20 12.38 -14.57 -2.18
N TYR A 21 13.42 -14.15 -1.47
CA TYR A 21 13.25 -13.42 -0.20
C TYR A 21 12.79 -11.96 -0.40
N VAL A 22 12.97 -11.39 -1.59
CA VAL A 22 12.54 -10.02 -1.92
C VAL A 22 11.18 -9.99 -2.61
N ALA A 23 10.86 -11.01 -3.40
CA ALA A 23 9.58 -11.15 -4.08
C ALA A 23 9.12 -12.63 -4.03
N PHE A 24 8.05 -12.87 -3.26
CA PHE A 24 7.47 -14.19 -2.95
C PHE A 24 6.78 -14.89 -4.12
N GLY A 25 7.46 -15.00 -5.26
CA GLY A 25 7.07 -15.89 -6.36
C GLY A 25 7.40 -17.33 -5.99
N ARG A 26 8.55 -17.83 -6.50
CA ARG A 26 9.08 -19.16 -6.19
C ARG A 26 10.57 -19.12 -5.90
N GLN A 27 11.10 -20.22 -5.38
CA GLN A 27 12.55 -20.37 -5.32
C GLN A 27 13.13 -20.45 -6.73
N GLN A 28 14.35 -19.92 -6.88
CA GLN A 28 15.13 -19.90 -8.11
C GLN A 28 14.38 -19.23 -9.27
N GLN A 29 13.75 -18.09 -8.98
CA GLN A 29 13.15 -17.22 -10.00
C GLN A 29 14.22 -16.72 -10.98
N THR A 30 13.87 -16.67 -12.26
CA THR A 30 14.71 -16.03 -13.27
C THR A 30 14.79 -14.51 -13.00
N GLU A 31 15.79 -13.84 -13.57
CA GLU A 31 15.88 -12.39 -13.45
C GLU A 31 14.68 -11.68 -14.09
N GLU A 32 14.18 -12.19 -15.21
CA GLU A 32 13.00 -11.66 -15.89
C GLU A 32 11.73 -11.76 -15.02
N GLU A 33 11.47 -12.95 -14.45
CA GLU A 33 10.34 -13.17 -13.52
C GLU A 33 10.43 -12.21 -12.33
N PHE A 34 11.60 -12.12 -11.71
CA PHE A 34 11.83 -11.26 -10.55
C PHE A 34 11.56 -9.78 -10.88
N LEU A 35 12.03 -9.31 -12.03
CA LEU A 35 11.85 -7.93 -12.46
C LEU A 35 10.39 -7.62 -12.83
N ALA A 36 9.68 -8.57 -13.45
CA ALA A 36 8.26 -8.42 -13.79
C ALA A 36 7.39 -8.16 -12.55
N THR A 37 7.76 -8.70 -11.38
CA THR A 37 7.02 -8.41 -10.13
C THR A 37 7.04 -6.92 -9.72
N ALA A 38 7.90 -6.09 -10.30
CA ALA A 38 7.90 -4.65 -10.05
C ALA A 38 6.64 -3.97 -10.60
N ASP A 39 6.02 -4.53 -11.65
CA ASP A 39 4.86 -3.95 -12.33
C ASP A 39 3.59 -3.96 -11.45
N GLU A 40 3.54 -4.78 -10.39
CA GLU A 40 2.47 -4.73 -9.39
C GLU A 40 2.59 -3.53 -8.44
N VAL A 41 3.81 -3.03 -8.25
CA VAL A 41 4.15 -2.10 -7.16
C VAL A 41 4.38 -0.69 -7.68
N VAL A 42 5.13 -0.57 -8.79
CA VAL A 42 5.54 0.73 -9.37
C VAL A 42 4.34 1.64 -9.66
N PRO A 43 3.23 1.16 -10.29
CA PRO A 43 2.08 2.01 -10.55
C PRO A 43 1.45 2.60 -9.27
N GLY A 44 1.59 1.92 -8.13
CA GLY A 44 1.17 2.44 -6.83
C GLY A 44 1.97 3.68 -6.42
N PHE A 45 3.29 3.66 -6.61
CA PHE A 45 4.15 4.82 -6.33
C PHE A 45 3.99 5.93 -7.36
N GLU A 46 3.82 5.59 -8.65
CA GLU A 46 3.63 6.58 -9.72
C GLU A 46 2.40 7.47 -9.50
N LYS A 47 1.32 6.92 -8.91
CA LYS A 47 0.12 7.68 -8.56
C LYS A 47 0.42 8.86 -7.62
N GLU A 48 1.46 8.74 -6.79
CA GLU A 48 1.84 9.80 -5.85
C GLU A 48 2.68 10.91 -6.51
N PHE A 49 3.16 10.72 -7.75
CA PHE A 49 3.95 11.74 -8.45
C PHE A 49 3.16 13.00 -8.77
N VAL A 50 1.82 12.93 -8.77
CA VAL A 50 0.93 14.10 -8.90
C VAL A 50 1.12 15.12 -7.76
N ARG A 51 1.67 14.68 -6.62
CA ARG A 51 1.94 15.52 -5.44
C ARG A 51 3.30 16.18 -5.47
N LEU A 52 4.20 15.71 -6.35
CA LEU A 52 5.54 16.25 -6.46
C LEU A 52 5.50 17.65 -7.08
N PRO A 53 6.38 18.57 -6.65
CA PRO A 53 6.56 19.85 -7.33
C PRO A 53 6.81 19.66 -8.84
N ALA A 54 6.34 20.63 -9.62
CA ALA A 54 6.57 20.64 -11.06
C ALA A 54 8.07 20.82 -11.34
N SER A 55 8.69 19.81 -11.94
CA SER A 55 10.11 19.79 -12.30
C SER A 55 10.33 18.80 -13.44
N LYS A 56 11.42 18.96 -14.20
CA LYS A 56 11.79 17.99 -15.24
C LYS A 56 12.29 16.72 -14.57
N THR A 57 12.05 15.57 -15.18
CA THR A 57 12.57 14.27 -14.76
C THR A 57 14.06 14.32 -14.40
N ALA A 58 14.88 14.94 -15.23
CA ALA A 58 16.32 15.04 -15.04
C ALA A 58 16.76 15.83 -13.79
N ASP A 59 15.87 16.65 -13.22
CA ASP A 59 16.13 17.46 -12.03
C ASP A 59 15.54 16.83 -10.75
N ARG A 60 14.83 15.70 -10.89
CA ARG A 60 14.21 14.96 -9.79
C ARG A 60 15.15 13.92 -9.23
N SER A 61 15.03 13.68 -7.94
CA SER A 61 15.83 12.74 -7.17
C SER A 61 14.94 11.86 -6.30
N ALA A 62 15.25 10.57 -6.23
CA ALA A 62 14.52 9.62 -5.39
C ALA A 62 15.43 8.79 -4.49
N LEU A 63 14.88 8.31 -3.38
CA LEU A 63 15.52 7.38 -2.45
C LEU A 63 14.61 6.18 -2.17
N GLU A 64 15.13 4.97 -2.34
CA GLU A 64 14.51 3.73 -1.86
C GLU A 64 15.14 3.28 -0.54
N ILE A 65 14.33 3.14 0.51
CA ILE A 65 14.74 2.56 1.79
C ILE A 65 14.55 1.05 1.75
N GLY A 66 15.63 0.31 2.01
CA GLY A 66 15.67 -1.15 1.87
C GLY A 66 15.56 -1.58 0.40
N CYS A 67 16.43 -1.04 -0.45
CA CYS A 67 16.36 -1.24 -1.90
C CYS A 67 16.63 -2.68 -2.36
N GLY A 68 17.11 -3.55 -1.46
CA GLY A 68 17.48 -4.92 -1.77
C GLY A 68 18.41 -4.96 -2.98
N PRO A 69 18.14 -5.83 -3.96
CA PRO A 69 18.98 -5.97 -5.14
C PRO A 69 18.58 -4.96 -6.24
N GLY A 70 17.83 -3.89 -5.93
CA GLY A 70 17.51 -2.81 -6.88
C GLY A 70 16.35 -3.12 -7.84
N ARG A 71 15.39 -3.96 -7.40
CA ARG A 71 14.23 -4.39 -8.20
C ARG A 71 13.37 -3.21 -8.65
N LEU A 72 12.94 -2.38 -7.70
CA LEU A 72 12.05 -1.26 -7.96
C LEU A 72 12.83 -0.03 -8.47
N MET A 73 14.08 0.15 -8.04
CA MET A 73 14.96 1.20 -8.55
C MET A 73 15.05 1.22 -10.09
N LEU A 74 15.10 0.06 -10.75
CA LEU A 74 15.29 -0.04 -12.19
C LEU A 74 14.14 0.60 -13.01
N PRO A 75 12.86 0.25 -12.84
CA PRO A 75 11.77 0.95 -13.51
C PRO A 75 11.61 2.38 -12.98
N MET A 76 11.78 2.62 -11.68
CA MET A 76 11.62 3.94 -11.07
C MET A 76 12.64 4.95 -11.61
N SER A 77 13.84 4.53 -12.01
CA SER A 77 14.87 5.43 -12.56
C SER A 77 14.45 6.17 -13.83
N LYS A 78 13.36 5.76 -14.49
CA LYS A 78 12.80 6.48 -15.65
C LYS A 78 12.16 7.82 -15.26
N HIS A 79 11.84 8.02 -13.97
CA HIS A 79 11.12 9.18 -13.44
C HIS A 79 12.02 10.18 -12.70
N PHE A 80 13.30 9.85 -12.52
CA PHE A 80 14.25 10.64 -11.75
C PHE A 80 15.60 10.73 -12.47
N GLY A 81 16.25 11.89 -12.41
CA GLY A 81 17.62 12.08 -12.91
C GLY A 81 18.66 11.41 -12.01
N GLU A 82 18.33 11.28 -10.72
CA GLU A 82 19.13 10.56 -9.73
C GLU A 82 18.25 9.63 -8.90
N ILE A 83 18.73 8.42 -8.64
CA ILE A 83 18.03 7.44 -7.80
C ILE A 83 19.00 6.77 -6.83
N HIS A 84 18.70 6.88 -5.56
CA HIS A 84 19.52 6.36 -4.48
C HIS A 84 18.79 5.18 -3.84
N GLY A 85 19.55 4.17 -3.41
CA GLY A 85 19.04 3.05 -2.61
C GLY A 85 19.86 2.89 -1.35
N VAL A 86 19.22 2.57 -0.24
CA VAL A 86 19.90 2.14 0.99
C VAL A 86 19.48 0.73 1.36
N ASP A 87 20.41 -0.10 1.81
CA ASP A 87 20.10 -1.42 2.37
C ASP A 87 21.09 -1.77 3.50
N VAL A 88 20.68 -2.64 4.42
CA VAL A 88 21.55 -3.15 5.49
C VAL A 88 22.47 -4.27 5.00
N SER A 89 22.11 -4.93 3.90
CA SER A 89 22.81 -6.09 3.34
C SER A 89 23.79 -5.67 2.25
N GLU A 90 25.09 -5.87 2.50
CA GLU A 90 26.13 -5.64 1.50
C GLU A 90 25.94 -6.54 0.27
N GLU A 91 25.47 -7.77 0.50
CA GLU A 91 25.24 -8.75 -0.57
C GLU A 91 24.08 -8.33 -1.48
N MET A 92 23.02 -7.75 -0.92
CA MET A 92 21.95 -7.14 -1.71
C MET A 92 22.46 -5.96 -2.52
N LEU A 93 23.27 -5.10 -1.91
CA LEU A 93 23.83 -3.92 -2.60
C LEU A 93 24.79 -4.31 -3.73
N GLU A 94 25.53 -5.40 -3.62
CA GLU A 94 26.33 -5.92 -4.73
C GLU A 94 25.48 -6.32 -5.94
N LEU A 95 24.34 -6.97 -5.71
CA LEU A 95 23.37 -7.29 -6.76
C LEU A 95 22.77 -6.01 -7.36
N ALA A 96 22.41 -5.04 -6.51
CA ALA A 96 21.87 -3.76 -6.96
C ALA A 96 22.86 -2.98 -7.83
N ARG A 97 24.14 -2.91 -7.46
CA ARG A 97 25.19 -2.27 -8.27
C ARG A 97 25.31 -2.90 -9.66
N LYS A 98 25.27 -4.23 -9.74
CA LYS A 98 25.32 -4.94 -11.03
C LYS A 98 24.09 -4.62 -11.88
N ARG A 99 22.90 -4.68 -11.27
CA ARG A 99 21.63 -4.43 -11.95
C ARG A 99 21.49 -3.00 -12.48
N LEU A 100 21.96 -2.03 -11.70
CA LEU A 100 21.83 -0.60 -12.01
C LEU A 100 23.05 -0.02 -12.74
N ALA A 101 24.01 -0.86 -13.18
CA ALA A 101 25.25 -0.40 -13.78
C ALA A 101 25.06 0.46 -15.04
N SER A 102 23.98 0.25 -15.80
CA SER A 102 23.61 1.04 -16.99
C SER A 102 22.72 2.25 -16.68
N VAL A 103 22.22 2.37 -15.45
CA VAL A 103 21.33 3.45 -15.02
C VAL A 103 22.16 4.63 -14.57
N ARG A 104 22.20 5.68 -15.40
CA ARG A 104 22.87 6.93 -15.04
C ARG A 104 22.21 7.56 -13.81
N GLY A 105 23.01 7.97 -12.85
CA GLY A 105 22.52 8.61 -11.61
C GLY A 105 22.04 7.63 -10.54
N ALA A 106 22.16 6.31 -10.77
CA ALA A 106 21.87 5.32 -9.76
C ALA A 106 23.04 5.18 -8.77
N GLN A 107 22.73 5.24 -7.46
CA GLN A 107 23.69 5.04 -6.38
C GLN A 107 23.10 4.15 -5.31
N VAL A 108 23.91 3.30 -4.68
CA VAL A 108 23.46 2.45 -3.58
C VAL A 108 24.42 2.51 -2.40
N HIS A 109 23.85 2.55 -1.19
CA HIS A 109 24.55 2.90 0.04
C HIS A 109 24.24 1.88 1.13
N ILE A 110 25.26 1.53 1.93
CA ILE A 110 25.09 0.68 3.10
C ILE A 110 24.56 1.51 4.27
N THR A 111 23.48 1.08 4.91
CA THR A 111 22.96 1.73 6.13
C THR A 111 23.37 0.98 7.39
N ALA A 112 23.46 1.72 8.51
CA ALA A 112 23.62 1.16 9.84
C ALA A 112 22.41 0.32 10.29
N GLY A 113 21.25 0.47 9.61
CA GLY A 113 20.03 -0.27 9.94
C GLY A 113 19.09 0.45 10.91
N SER A 114 19.39 1.70 11.25
CA SER A 114 18.65 2.51 12.23
C SER A 114 18.26 3.92 11.77
N ASP A 115 18.93 4.46 10.75
CA ASP A 115 18.80 5.85 10.32
C ASP A 115 19.33 6.05 8.87
N LEU A 116 19.28 7.29 8.39
CA LEU A 116 19.78 7.73 7.09
C LEU A 116 20.85 8.84 7.25
N SER A 117 21.61 8.83 8.35
CA SER A 117 22.55 9.91 8.71
C SER A 117 23.69 10.11 7.70
N MET A 118 23.94 9.13 6.82
CA MET A 118 24.89 9.25 5.70
C MET A 118 24.39 10.15 4.56
N LEU A 119 23.10 10.48 4.54
CA LEU A 119 22.47 11.32 3.52
C LEU A 119 22.22 12.73 4.06
N GLY A 120 22.37 13.73 3.19
CA GLY A 120 22.10 15.13 3.52
C GLY A 120 20.61 15.44 3.66
N ASP A 121 20.32 16.60 4.27
CA ASP A 121 18.98 17.15 4.42
C ASP A 121 18.44 17.66 3.07
N ASP A 122 17.11 17.72 2.93
CA ASP A 122 16.43 18.41 1.81
C ASP A 122 16.95 18.04 0.41
N TYR A 123 17.27 16.76 0.20
CA TYR A 123 17.90 16.28 -1.03
C TYR A 123 16.93 15.60 -1.99
N PHE A 124 15.97 14.81 -1.50
CA PHE A 124 15.13 13.96 -2.36
C PHE A 124 13.75 14.57 -2.62
N ASP A 125 13.25 14.43 -3.85
CA ASP A 125 11.86 14.78 -4.17
C ASP A 125 10.89 13.67 -3.73
N PHE A 126 11.33 12.41 -3.84
CA PHE A 126 10.51 11.24 -3.52
C PHE A 126 11.31 10.21 -2.70
N VAL A 127 10.78 9.80 -1.56
CA VAL A 127 11.32 8.68 -0.77
C VAL A 127 10.28 7.57 -0.79
N TYR A 128 10.72 6.32 -0.97
CA TYR A 128 9.80 5.20 -0.94
C TYR A 128 10.40 3.95 -0.30
N SER A 129 9.54 3.06 0.16
CA SER A 129 9.91 1.79 0.78
C SER A 129 8.81 0.77 0.56
N TYR A 130 9.18 -0.44 0.14
CA TYR A 130 8.22 -1.52 -0.08
C TYR A 130 8.75 -2.83 0.51
N THR A 131 7.93 -3.53 1.30
CA THR A 131 8.28 -4.83 1.92
C THR A 131 9.59 -4.78 2.72
N VAL A 132 9.79 -3.72 3.50
CA VAL A 132 11.00 -3.54 4.33
C VAL A 132 10.62 -3.34 5.79
N PHE A 133 9.78 -2.36 6.10
CA PHE A 133 9.38 -2.06 7.47
C PHE A 133 8.66 -3.22 8.16
N GLN A 134 7.96 -4.06 7.40
CA GLN A 134 7.33 -5.30 7.89
C GLN A 134 8.34 -6.37 8.36
N HIS A 135 9.63 -6.20 8.09
CA HIS A 135 10.71 -7.10 8.49
C HIS A 135 11.60 -6.48 9.58
N ILE A 136 11.27 -5.26 10.04
CA ILE A 136 11.97 -4.58 11.13
C ILE A 136 11.22 -4.87 12.44
N PRO A 137 11.84 -5.56 13.42
CA PRO A 137 11.16 -5.98 14.65
C PRO A 137 11.06 -4.89 15.72
N SER A 138 11.53 -3.67 15.43
CA SER A 138 11.50 -2.54 16.34
C SER A 138 10.69 -1.40 15.74
N LYS A 139 9.60 -1.02 16.42
CA LYS A 139 8.83 0.17 16.06
C LYS A 139 9.69 1.42 16.06
N ASP A 140 10.56 1.58 17.06
CA ASP A 140 11.43 2.76 17.18
C ASP A 140 12.35 2.92 15.97
N ILE A 141 12.89 1.82 15.43
CA ILE A 141 13.71 1.87 14.20
C ILE A 141 12.86 2.29 13.00
N VAL A 142 11.65 1.75 12.83
CA VAL A 142 10.75 2.16 11.73
C VAL A 142 10.39 3.64 11.86
N LEU A 143 10.00 4.10 13.04
CA LEU A 143 9.68 5.51 13.29
C LEU A 143 10.90 6.44 13.08
N SER A 144 12.11 5.96 13.40
CA SER A 144 13.37 6.65 13.08
C SER A 144 13.55 6.82 11.57
N TYR A 145 13.33 5.76 10.78
CA TYR A 145 13.36 5.87 9.31
C TYR A 145 12.31 6.82 8.74
N LEU A 146 11.10 6.86 9.29
CA LEU A 146 10.08 7.82 8.86
C LEU A 146 10.49 9.27 9.16
N ALA A 147 11.10 9.52 10.32
CA ALA A 147 11.62 10.84 10.69
C ALA A 147 12.81 11.24 9.82
N GLU A 148 13.71 10.30 9.54
CA GLU A 148 14.84 10.52 8.63
C GLU A 148 14.39 10.75 7.19
N ALA A 149 13.35 10.04 6.72
CA ALA A 149 12.72 10.30 5.43
C ALA A 149 12.18 11.74 5.35
N GLN A 150 11.53 12.23 6.41
CA GLN A 150 11.12 13.63 6.49
C GLN A 150 12.34 14.59 6.41
N ARG A 151 13.45 14.28 7.07
CA ARG A 151 14.67 15.11 7.04
C ARG A 151 15.26 15.20 5.63
N VAL A 152 15.46 14.06 4.96
CA VAL A 152 16.14 14.00 3.66
C VAL A 152 15.25 14.44 2.49
N LEU A 153 13.93 14.47 2.65
CA LEU A 153 13.02 15.02 1.64
C LEU A 153 13.18 16.54 1.50
N LYS A 154 13.16 17.06 0.28
CA LYS A 154 12.95 18.49 0.01
C LYS A 154 11.61 18.96 0.56
N PRO A 155 11.43 20.26 0.88
CA PRO A 155 10.11 20.82 1.14
C PRO A 155 9.15 20.53 -0.02
N GLY A 156 7.95 20.01 0.28
CA GLY A 156 6.98 19.55 -0.71
C GLY A 156 7.24 18.15 -1.29
N GLY A 157 8.36 17.51 -0.93
CA GLY A 157 8.68 16.13 -1.28
C GLY A 157 7.77 15.12 -0.57
N VAL A 158 7.73 13.91 -1.09
CA VAL A 158 6.77 12.88 -0.68
C VAL A 158 7.46 11.60 -0.23
N LEU A 159 7.05 11.07 0.91
CA LEU A 159 7.33 9.70 1.34
C LEU A 159 6.11 8.84 1.02
N CYS A 160 6.28 7.73 0.31
CA CYS A 160 5.25 6.69 0.18
C CYS A 160 5.84 5.34 0.59
N CYS A 161 5.25 4.68 1.59
CA CYS A 161 5.80 3.43 2.08
C CYS A 161 4.74 2.42 2.53
N GLN A 162 5.07 1.14 2.36
CA GLN A 162 4.32 0.03 2.93
C GLN A 162 4.77 -0.26 4.36
N ILE A 163 3.80 -0.43 5.24
CA ILE A 163 3.93 -0.80 6.64
C ILE A 163 2.96 -1.95 6.93
N ARG A 164 3.34 -2.87 7.84
CA ARG A 164 2.43 -3.92 8.30
C ARG A 164 1.37 -3.31 9.22
N GLY A 165 0.10 -3.35 8.79
CA GLY A 165 -1.06 -2.82 9.51
C GLY A 165 -1.74 -3.79 10.48
N ILE A 166 -1.36 -5.08 10.44
CA ILE A 166 -1.98 -6.17 11.21
C ILE A 166 -0.96 -6.91 12.07
N ALA A 167 -1.39 -7.35 13.25
CA ALA A 167 -0.58 -8.20 14.09
C ALA A 167 -0.24 -9.53 13.36
N PRO A 168 1.01 -10.01 13.46
CA PRO A 168 1.39 -11.32 12.93
C PRO A 168 0.52 -12.43 13.52
N ILE A 169 0.17 -13.41 12.68
CA ILE A 169 -0.54 -14.59 13.14
C ILE A 169 0.38 -15.49 13.99
N PRO A 170 -0.14 -16.32 14.90
CA PRO A 170 0.68 -17.15 15.77
C PRO A 170 1.70 -18.04 15.05
N SER A 171 1.39 -18.51 13.83
CA SER A 171 2.30 -19.32 13.01
C SER A 171 3.50 -18.54 12.47
N GLU A 172 3.44 -17.21 12.43
CA GLU A 172 4.57 -16.33 12.06
C GLU A 172 5.45 -15.99 13.26
N LEU A 173 5.01 -16.25 14.49
CA LEU A 173 5.73 -15.90 15.73
C LEU A 173 6.67 -17.04 16.16
N ILE A 174 7.52 -17.49 15.23
CA ILE A 174 8.51 -18.53 15.48
C ILE A 174 9.77 -17.88 16.06
N ARG A 175 10.33 -18.46 17.12
CA ARG A 175 11.59 -17.96 17.71
C ARG A 175 12.69 -17.94 16.65
N GLY A 176 13.36 -16.80 16.46
CA GLY A 176 14.37 -16.63 15.43
C GLY A 176 13.84 -16.10 14.09
N SER A 177 12.53 -15.90 13.92
CA SER A 177 11.96 -15.28 12.72
C SER A 177 11.70 -13.78 12.90
N GLU A 178 12.26 -13.12 13.91
CA GLU A 178 11.86 -11.76 14.26
C GLU A 178 12.18 -10.74 13.15
N THR A 179 13.30 -10.90 12.42
CA THR A 179 13.64 -10.06 11.26
C THR A 179 12.87 -10.43 9.99
N TRP A 180 12.00 -11.43 10.09
CA TRP A 180 11.09 -11.84 9.04
C TRP A 180 9.66 -11.39 9.34
N THR A 181 9.23 -11.58 10.58
CA THR A 181 7.89 -11.25 11.04
C THR A 181 7.72 -9.75 11.29
N GLY A 182 8.78 -9.10 11.81
CA GLY A 182 8.83 -7.67 12.09
C GLY A 182 7.79 -7.16 13.09
N CYS A 183 7.66 -5.84 13.15
CA CYS A 183 6.62 -5.16 13.93
C CYS A 183 5.42 -4.78 13.04
N TRP A 184 4.35 -4.30 13.68
CA TRP A 184 3.14 -3.85 13.01
C TRP A 184 2.62 -2.56 13.65
N PHE A 185 1.89 -1.76 12.90
CA PHE A 185 1.34 -0.48 13.34
C PHE A 185 -0.17 -0.42 13.11
N ALA A 186 -0.91 0.05 14.11
CA ALA A 186 -2.28 0.46 13.86
C ALA A 186 -2.31 1.78 13.05
N PRO A 187 -3.35 2.04 12.24
CA PRO A 187 -3.50 3.32 11.53
C PRO A 187 -3.39 4.55 12.45
N GLU A 188 -3.89 4.44 13.68
CA GLU A 188 -3.86 5.49 14.69
C GLU A 188 -2.42 5.84 15.12
N GLU A 189 -1.51 4.86 15.12
CA GLU A 189 -0.10 5.09 15.43
C GLU A 189 0.59 5.91 14.32
N MET A 190 0.19 5.70 13.06
CA MET A 190 0.68 6.50 11.92
C MET A 190 0.11 7.91 11.93
N ALA A 191 -1.17 8.05 12.29
CA ALA A 191 -1.78 9.35 12.52
C ALA A 191 -1.09 10.11 13.67
N GLU A 192 -0.77 9.43 14.77
CA GLU A 192 -0.06 10.04 15.90
C GLU A 192 1.39 10.43 15.55
N PHE A 193 2.10 9.58 14.79
CA PHE A 193 3.40 9.94 14.24
C PHE A 193 3.33 11.21 13.39
N SER A 194 2.35 11.29 12.48
CA SER A 194 2.12 12.48 11.63
C SER A 194 1.99 13.76 12.45
N ARG A 195 1.13 13.75 13.47
CA ARG A 195 0.91 14.92 14.35
C ARG A 195 2.18 15.32 15.12
N ARG A 196 2.83 14.34 15.75
CA ARG A 196 4.02 14.56 16.59
C ARG A 196 5.21 15.11 15.81
N HIS A 197 5.39 14.64 14.57
CA HIS A 197 6.52 15.04 13.72
C HIS A 197 6.18 16.19 12.76
N ARG A 198 4.93 16.69 12.78
CA ARG A 198 4.43 17.67 11.80
C ARG A 198 4.75 17.24 10.36
N PHE A 199 4.52 15.97 10.08
CA PHE A 199 4.72 15.37 8.78
C PHE A 199 3.35 14.98 8.23
N PRO A 200 2.70 15.83 7.43
CA PRO A 200 1.33 15.61 6.97
C PRO A 200 1.12 14.24 6.33
N LEU A 201 0.28 13.40 6.94
CA LEU A 201 -0.28 12.21 6.33
C LEU A 201 -1.36 12.63 5.34
N VAL A 202 -1.20 12.29 4.07
CA VAL A 202 -2.08 12.72 2.97
C VAL A 202 -2.79 11.54 2.28
N ALA A 203 -2.32 10.32 2.48
CA ALA A 203 -3.05 9.12 2.10
C ALA A 203 -2.69 7.95 3.03
N ILE A 204 -3.68 7.11 3.30
CA ILE A 204 -3.51 5.84 3.99
C ILE A 204 -4.53 4.82 3.45
N SER A 205 -4.05 3.64 3.06
CA SER A 205 -4.86 2.58 2.44
C SER A 205 -4.42 1.20 2.93
N GLY A 206 -5.23 0.17 2.68
CA GLY A 206 -4.94 -1.17 3.20
C GLY A 206 -4.97 -1.22 4.74
N LEU A 207 -5.89 -0.48 5.36
CA LEU A 207 -6.00 -0.42 6.82
C LEU A 207 -6.15 -1.84 7.39
N HIS A 208 -5.40 -2.14 8.44
CA HIS A 208 -5.41 -3.44 9.10
C HIS A 208 -5.06 -4.64 8.20
N THR A 209 -4.28 -4.44 7.15
CA THR A 209 -3.71 -5.53 6.34
C THR A 209 -2.20 -5.62 6.51
N GLN A 210 -1.58 -6.67 5.98
CA GLN A 210 -0.13 -6.74 5.92
C GLN A 210 0.46 -5.62 5.03
N TYR A 211 -0.28 -5.13 4.04
CA TYR A 211 0.18 -4.15 3.05
C TYR A 211 -0.54 -2.80 3.23
N MET A 212 -0.42 -2.22 4.43
CA MET A 212 -0.93 -0.87 4.67
C MET A 212 0.03 0.15 4.06
N PHE A 213 -0.45 0.96 3.12
CA PHE A 213 0.36 2.02 2.53
C PHE A 213 0.08 3.35 3.21
N THR A 214 1.15 4.11 3.43
CA THR A 214 1.09 5.46 4.01
C THR A 214 1.86 6.43 3.12
N THR A 215 1.22 7.57 2.83
CA THR A 215 1.83 8.65 2.06
C THR A 215 1.89 9.91 2.93
N PHE A 216 3.09 10.42 3.11
CA PHE A 216 3.37 11.67 3.81
C PHE A 216 3.95 12.71 2.86
N ARG A 217 3.64 13.98 3.08
CA ARG A 217 4.21 15.09 2.29
C ARG A 217 4.93 16.07 3.21
N LYS A 218 6.19 16.37 2.93
CA LYS A 218 6.97 17.32 3.73
C LYS A 218 6.38 18.72 3.55
N PRO A 219 6.09 19.48 4.61
CA PRO A 219 5.54 20.82 4.47
C PRO A 219 6.49 21.74 3.68
N VAL A 220 5.94 22.51 2.74
CA VAL A 220 6.68 23.60 2.05
C VAL A 220 6.78 24.82 2.97
N SER A 221 5.72 25.07 3.72
CA SER A 221 5.62 26.07 4.77
C SER A 221 4.62 25.55 5.81
N THR A 222 4.63 26.13 7.01
CA THR A 222 3.65 25.80 8.05
C THR A 222 2.58 26.88 8.08
N ALA A 223 1.36 26.54 7.65
CA ALA A 223 0.24 27.45 7.79
C ALA A 223 -0.19 27.57 9.26
N GLY A 224 -0.50 28.80 9.70
CA GLY A 224 -1.04 29.05 11.04
C GLY A 224 -2.46 28.50 11.21
N GLU A 225 -2.89 28.30 12.46
CA GLU A 225 -4.22 27.77 12.79
C GLU A 225 -5.37 28.58 12.17
N GLU A 226 -5.24 29.91 12.09
CA GLU A 226 -6.24 30.79 11.48
C GLU A 226 -6.50 30.47 10.00
N VAL A 227 -5.49 30.05 9.25
CA VAL A 227 -5.65 29.66 7.84
C VAL A 227 -6.36 28.31 7.77
N ARG A 228 -5.97 27.37 8.64
CA ARG A 228 -6.54 26.02 8.68
C ARG A 228 -8.01 26.00 9.09
N MET A 229 -8.45 26.95 9.91
CA MET A 229 -9.85 27.16 10.29
C MET A 229 -10.75 27.73 9.18
N ARG A 230 -10.18 28.21 8.05
CA ARG A 230 -10.95 28.71 6.90
C ARG A 230 -11.47 27.60 5.99
N ALA A 231 -11.08 26.35 6.26
CA ALA A 231 -11.56 25.20 5.53
C ALA A 231 -13.10 25.16 5.54
N THR A 232 -13.70 24.94 4.38
CA THR A 232 -15.16 24.79 4.22
C THR A 232 -15.48 23.51 3.46
N VAL A 233 -16.58 22.87 3.82
CA VAL A 233 -17.12 21.73 3.08
C VAL A 233 -18.13 22.29 2.06
N LYS A 234 -17.83 22.14 0.77
CA LYS A 234 -18.72 22.58 -0.32
C LYS A 234 -19.80 21.55 -0.64
N ALA A 235 -19.44 20.27 -0.53
CA ALA A 235 -20.33 19.16 -0.79
C ALA A 235 -19.77 17.88 -0.16
N VAL A 236 -20.68 16.95 0.14
CA VAL A 236 -20.35 15.56 0.45
C VAL A 236 -21.10 14.68 -0.55
N THR A 237 -20.37 13.83 -1.26
CA THR A 237 -20.92 12.94 -2.28
C THR A 237 -20.48 11.50 -2.03
N SER A 238 -21.04 10.57 -2.79
CA SER A 238 -20.49 9.23 -2.96
C SER A 238 -19.06 9.28 -3.47
N ALA A 239 -18.23 8.35 -3.01
CA ALA A 239 -16.85 8.22 -3.48
C ALA A 239 -16.75 7.87 -4.97
N ILE A 240 -17.82 7.33 -5.57
CA ILE A 240 -17.85 6.87 -6.97
C ILE A 240 -18.79 7.67 -7.88
N GLY A 241 -19.45 8.71 -7.36
CA GLY A 241 -20.42 9.49 -8.13
C GLY A 241 -20.83 10.79 -7.46
N ALA A 242 -21.57 11.63 -8.18
CA ALA A 242 -21.96 12.96 -7.69
C ALA A 242 -23.17 12.96 -6.73
N GLY A 243 -23.78 11.79 -6.47
CA GLY A 243 -24.96 11.67 -5.60
C GLY A 243 -24.59 11.56 -4.12
N VAL A 244 -25.60 11.54 -3.24
CA VAL A 244 -25.43 11.42 -1.77
C VAL A 244 -25.82 10.03 -1.23
N ARG A 245 -26.10 9.07 -2.11
CA ARG A 245 -26.47 7.69 -1.75
C ARG A 245 -25.22 6.83 -1.67
N ILE A 246 -25.02 6.17 -0.53
CA ILE A 246 -23.81 5.42 -0.20
C ILE A 246 -24.21 4.02 0.24
N PRO A 247 -23.68 2.94 -0.35
CA PRO A 247 -23.96 1.61 0.18
C PRO A 247 -23.32 1.44 1.57
N GLN A 248 -24.00 0.69 2.44
CA GLN A 248 -23.53 0.42 3.81
C GLN A 248 -22.21 -0.35 3.88
N ARG A 249 -21.80 -1.08 2.83
CA ARG A 249 -20.58 -1.91 2.80
C ARG A 249 -19.92 -1.94 1.43
N GLY A 250 -18.69 -2.44 1.38
CA GLY A 250 -17.92 -2.63 0.14
C GLY A 250 -17.13 -1.39 -0.27
N ARG A 251 -16.54 -1.44 -1.48
CA ARG A 251 -15.63 -0.41 -2.00
C ARG A 251 -16.23 1.00 -2.08
N GLU A 252 -17.56 1.05 -2.18
CA GLU A 252 -18.33 2.28 -2.36
C GLU A 252 -18.85 2.83 -1.03
N ALA A 253 -18.61 2.13 0.10
CA ALA A 253 -18.99 2.56 1.45
C ALA A 253 -18.06 3.66 1.98
N ALA A 254 -17.95 4.73 1.20
CA ALA A 254 -17.11 5.88 1.46
C ALA A 254 -17.75 7.12 0.85
N VAL A 255 -17.40 8.28 1.42
CA VAL A 255 -17.80 9.59 0.93
C VAL A 255 -16.60 10.36 0.40
N SER A 256 -16.85 11.25 -0.55
CA SER A 256 -15.94 12.31 -0.97
C SER A 256 -16.43 13.63 -0.40
N LEU A 257 -15.59 14.29 0.39
CA LEU A 257 -15.77 15.66 0.83
C LEU A 257 -15.05 16.58 -0.14
N TRP A 258 -15.77 17.54 -0.70
CA TRP A 258 -15.24 18.58 -1.57
C TRP A 258 -14.95 19.81 -0.73
N LEU A 259 -13.68 20.13 -0.55
CA LEU A 259 -13.18 21.11 0.41
C LEU A 259 -12.62 22.34 -0.31
N ASP A 260 -12.70 23.48 0.35
CA ASP A 260 -12.16 24.76 -0.10
C ASP A 260 -11.51 25.50 1.08
N GLY A 261 -10.55 26.40 0.81
CA GLY A 261 -9.80 27.12 1.84
C GLY A 261 -8.83 26.24 2.65
N MET A 262 -8.44 25.07 2.13
CA MET A 262 -7.49 24.17 2.78
C MET A 262 -6.06 24.69 2.66
N ALA A 263 -5.24 24.45 3.69
CA ALA A 263 -3.82 24.76 3.66
C ALA A 263 -3.04 23.78 2.76
N GLU A 264 -1.95 24.23 2.11
CA GLU A 264 -1.14 23.39 1.23
C GLU A 264 -0.45 22.22 1.97
N ASP A 265 -0.22 22.38 3.28
CA ASP A 265 0.35 21.41 4.21
C ASP A 265 -0.74 20.72 5.06
N ALA A 266 -2.00 20.71 4.60
CA ALA A 266 -3.09 20.01 5.27
C ALA A 266 -2.81 18.51 5.40
N SER A 267 -3.15 17.94 6.56
CA SER A 267 -3.10 16.51 6.82
C SER A 267 -4.49 15.95 7.07
N LEU A 268 -4.67 14.67 6.72
CA LEU A 268 -5.82 13.86 7.16
C LEU A 268 -6.00 13.87 8.69
N THR A 269 -4.91 14.07 9.44
CA THR A 269 -4.92 14.05 10.91
C THR A 269 -5.37 15.35 11.55
N ASP A 270 -5.41 16.44 10.78
CA ASP A 270 -5.89 17.75 11.20
C ASP A 270 -7.41 17.85 11.11
N TYR A 271 -8.00 17.07 10.18
CA TYR A 271 -9.40 17.17 9.76
C TYR A 271 -10.19 15.87 9.94
N PRO A 272 -10.47 15.44 11.19
CA PRO A 272 -11.27 14.24 11.41
C PRO A 272 -12.70 14.43 10.88
N VAL A 273 -13.25 13.36 10.29
CA VAL A 273 -14.64 13.31 9.80
C VAL A 273 -15.49 12.58 10.82
N ARG A 274 -16.70 13.06 11.09
CA ARG A 274 -17.66 12.36 11.94
C ARG A 274 -18.91 11.95 11.17
N PHE A 275 -19.33 10.71 11.37
CA PHE A 275 -20.60 10.15 10.87
C PHE A 275 -21.50 9.89 12.07
N ASP A 276 -22.57 10.67 12.23
CA ASP A 276 -23.44 10.65 13.43
C ASP A 276 -22.63 10.68 14.75
N GLY A 277 -21.58 11.51 14.77
CA GLY A 277 -20.68 11.66 15.92
C GLY A 277 -19.57 10.60 16.04
N GLN A 278 -19.57 9.55 15.22
CA GLN A 278 -18.48 8.57 15.16
C GLN A 278 -17.33 9.11 14.32
N GLU A 279 -16.18 9.34 14.95
CA GLU A 279 -14.98 9.84 14.28
C GLU A 279 -14.32 8.78 13.40
N GLN A 280 -13.87 9.21 12.22
CA GLN A 280 -13.13 8.44 11.25
C GLN A 280 -11.95 9.27 10.74
N LEU A 281 -10.80 8.60 10.57
CA LEU A 281 -9.68 9.15 9.84
C LEU A 281 -10.00 9.13 8.33
N GLY A 282 -9.75 10.24 7.63
CA GLY A 282 -9.82 10.22 6.17
C GLY A 282 -8.76 9.27 5.59
N CYS A 283 -9.03 8.68 4.42
CA CYS A 283 -8.10 7.75 3.77
C CYS A 283 -7.27 8.39 2.66
N TYR A 284 -7.73 9.50 2.09
CA TYR A 284 -7.04 10.18 0.99
C TYR A 284 -7.38 11.67 0.98
N LEU A 285 -6.37 12.50 0.84
CA LEU A 285 -6.47 13.93 0.56
C LEU A 285 -5.82 14.19 -0.78
N SER A 286 -6.54 14.76 -1.75
CA SER A 286 -5.95 15.12 -3.05
C SER A 286 -4.90 16.20 -2.89
N PRO A 287 -4.04 16.45 -3.90
CA PRO A 287 -3.27 17.69 -3.95
C PRO A 287 -4.21 18.89 -3.73
N VAL A 288 -3.78 19.82 -2.87
CA VAL A 288 -4.50 21.07 -2.60
C VAL A 288 -4.16 22.07 -3.69
N THR A 289 -5.16 22.67 -4.32
CA THR A 289 -4.96 23.68 -5.35
C THR A 289 -4.44 24.99 -4.75
N GLN A 290 -3.97 25.91 -5.59
CA GLN A 290 -3.55 27.25 -5.12
C GLN A 290 -4.66 28.03 -4.42
N GLU A 291 -5.92 27.75 -4.76
CA GLU A 291 -7.10 28.39 -4.14
C GLU A 291 -7.54 27.67 -2.85
N GLY A 292 -6.87 26.56 -2.46
CA GLY A 292 -7.22 25.77 -1.28
C GLY A 292 -8.29 24.71 -1.54
N GLY A 293 -8.63 24.47 -2.80
CA GLY A 293 -9.58 23.43 -3.20
C GLY A 293 -8.95 22.03 -3.14
N CYS A 294 -9.65 21.05 -2.57
CA CYS A 294 -9.23 19.66 -2.63
C CYS A 294 -10.39 18.68 -2.40
N GLN A 295 -10.15 17.41 -2.69
CA GLN A 295 -11.03 16.31 -2.33
C GLN A 295 -10.44 15.54 -1.14
N MET A 296 -11.28 15.17 -0.18
CA MET A 296 -10.93 14.21 0.86
C MET A 296 -11.88 13.02 0.83
N ASN A 297 -11.35 11.80 0.80
CA ASN A 297 -12.15 10.59 0.92
C ASN A 297 -12.14 10.10 2.36
N CYS A 298 -13.29 9.65 2.84
CA CYS A 298 -13.42 9.05 4.16
C CYS A 298 -14.39 7.86 4.10
N ARG A 299 -14.01 6.78 4.76
CA ARG A 299 -14.80 5.55 4.83
C ARG A 299 -15.96 5.72 5.81
N LEU A 300 -17.10 5.10 5.52
CA LEU A 300 -18.15 4.92 6.53
C LEU A 300 -17.65 4.04 7.68
N PRO A 301 -18.02 4.33 8.95
CA PRO A 301 -17.82 3.41 10.05
C PRO A 301 -18.50 2.06 9.80
N ASP A 302 -17.88 0.95 10.20
CA ASP A 302 -18.41 -0.41 10.00
C ASP A 302 -19.81 -0.63 10.58
N ALA A 303 -20.13 0.09 11.67
CA ALA A 303 -21.40 -0.03 12.38
C ALA A 303 -22.53 0.87 11.84
N THR A 304 -22.28 1.62 10.77
CA THR A 304 -23.24 2.59 10.21
C THR A 304 -24.52 1.89 9.78
N GLN A 305 -25.68 2.40 10.22
CA GLN A 305 -26.99 1.84 9.86
C GLN A 305 -27.54 2.48 8.58
N PRO A 306 -28.40 1.79 7.82
CA PRO A 306 -29.08 2.40 6.68
C PRO A 306 -29.99 3.54 7.11
N GLY A 307 -30.03 4.60 6.32
CA GLY A 307 -30.81 5.82 6.58
C GLY A 307 -29.99 7.09 6.37
N PRO A 308 -30.58 8.25 6.71
CA PRO A 308 -29.86 9.51 6.74
C PRO A 308 -28.73 9.47 7.78
N VAL A 309 -27.52 9.84 7.37
CA VAL A 309 -26.34 9.92 8.23
C VAL A 309 -25.74 11.31 8.09
N ARG A 310 -25.52 11.97 9.24
CA ARG A 310 -24.91 13.29 9.31
C ARG A 310 -23.40 13.17 9.16
N VAL A 311 -22.82 13.95 8.25
CA VAL A 311 -21.38 14.02 7.99
C VAL A 311 -20.86 15.40 8.35
N GLU A 312 -19.84 15.42 9.21
CA GLU A 312 -19.24 16.66 9.73
C GLU A 312 -17.72 16.61 9.61
N LEU A 313 -17.14 17.73 9.18
CA LEU A 313 -15.70 17.93 9.19
C LEU A 313 -15.30 18.76 10.40
N PHE A 314 -14.24 18.36 11.09
CA PHE A 314 -13.70 19.10 12.21
C PHE A 314 -12.31 19.63 11.86
N PHE A 315 -11.89 20.72 12.51
CA PHE A 315 -10.48 21.07 12.65
C PHE A 315 -10.14 20.98 14.13
N HIS A 316 -9.27 20.03 14.49
CA HIS A 316 -9.11 19.58 15.87
C HIS A 316 -10.46 19.22 16.53
N GLN A 317 -10.90 19.97 17.54
CA GLN A 317 -12.17 19.75 18.25
C GLN A 317 -13.30 20.65 17.75
N ASN A 318 -13.01 21.59 16.85
CA ASN A 318 -13.98 22.56 16.36
C ASN A 318 -14.68 22.03 15.12
N ALA A 319 -16.00 21.91 15.16
CA ALA A 319 -16.79 21.61 13.97
C ALA A 319 -16.64 22.76 12.98
N LEU A 320 -16.34 22.44 11.72
CA LEU A 320 -16.42 23.42 10.65
C LEU A 320 -17.89 23.64 10.27
N PRO A 321 -18.25 24.82 9.71
CA PRO A 321 -19.64 25.17 9.46
C PRO A 321 -20.39 24.17 8.57
N GLU A 322 -21.69 24.04 8.85
CA GLU A 322 -22.73 23.34 8.08
C GLU A 322 -22.54 21.81 7.94
N PRO A 323 -23.27 21.00 8.74
CA PRO A 323 -23.26 19.56 8.56
C PRO A 323 -23.90 19.19 7.22
N HIS A 324 -23.38 18.14 6.60
CA HIS A 324 -23.94 17.56 5.39
C HIS A 324 -24.66 16.26 5.73
N GLU A 325 -25.54 15.81 4.85
CA GLU A 325 -26.27 14.55 5.02
C GLU A 325 -26.04 13.66 3.81
N VAL A 326 -25.79 12.38 4.09
CA VAL A 326 -25.78 11.31 3.08
C VAL A 326 -26.85 10.29 3.42
N ILE A 327 -27.29 9.53 2.43
CA ILE A 327 -28.26 8.45 2.61
C ILE A 327 -27.50 7.13 2.49
N VAL A 328 -27.35 6.43 3.60
CA VAL A 328 -26.78 5.09 3.62
C VAL A 328 -27.85 4.08 3.20
N GLU A 329 -27.57 3.34 2.13
CA GLU A 329 -28.46 2.33 1.60
C GLU A 329 -28.11 0.96 2.15
N PRO A 330 -29.10 0.10 2.47
CA PRO A 330 -28.85 -1.26 2.90
C PRO A 330 -27.96 -1.96 1.88
N ALA A 331 -26.95 -2.67 2.37
CA ALA A 331 -26.09 -3.40 1.47
C ALA A 331 -26.84 -4.51 0.74
N SER A 332 -26.51 -4.71 -0.54
CA SER A 332 -26.91 -5.90 -1.28
C SER A 332 -26.33 -7.16 -0.64
N ALA A 333 -26.87 -8.33 -1.02
CA ALA A 333 -26.23 -9.60 -0.73
C ALA A 333 -24.79 -9.62 -1.29
N TYR A 334 -23.89 -10.35 -0.62
CA TYR A 334 -22.53 -10.56 -1.11
C TYR A 334 -22.57 -11.14 -2.53
N ALA A 335 -21.89 -10.46 -3.43
CA ALA A 335 -21.75 -10.83 -4.83
C ALA A 335 -20.25 -10.93 -5.13
N PRO A 336 -19.60 -12.07 -4.79
CA PRO A 336 -18.19 -12.31 -5.10
C PRO A 336 -17.83 -11.86 -6.50
N ARG A 337 -16.65 -11.32 -6.71
CA ARG A 337 -16.17 -10.96 -8.06
C ARG A 337 -14.70 -11.30 -8.20
N VAL A 338 -14.34 -11.89 -9.33
CA VAL A 338 -12.93 -12.05 -9.72
C VAL A 338 -12.45 -10.72 -10.27
N LEU A 339 -11.36 -10.21 -9.71
CA LEU A 339 -10.70 -8.98 -10.12
C LEU A 339 -9.53 -9.26 -11.05
N ASP A 340 -8.73 -10.28 -10.75
CA ASP A 340 -7.58 -10.66 -11.55
C ASP A 340 -7.21 -12.13 -11.33
N VAL A 341 -6.53 -12.71 -12.32
CA VAL A 341 -5.96 -14.07 -12.29
C VAL A 341 -4.55 -14.01 -12.85
N THR A 342 -3.56 -14.37 -12.02
CA THR A 342 -2.14 -14.44 -12.42
C THR A 342 -1.59 -15.84 -12.13
N ASP A 343 -0.46 -16.21 -12.71
CA ASP A 343 0.21 -17.49 -12.40
C ASP A 343 1.01 -17.46 -11.08
N GLY A 344 0.95 -16.33 -10.36
CA GLY A 344 1.68 -16.07 -9.13
C GLY A 344 3.18 -15.78 -9.27
N ILE A 345 3.76 -15.84 -10.47
CA ILE A 345 5.20 -15.66 -10.77
C ILE A 345 5.42 -14.74 -11.99
N ASN A 346 4.92 -15.10 -13.17
CA ASN A 346 4.79 -14.24 -14.35
C ASN A 346 3.46 -13.47 -14.32
N LEU A 347 3.47 -12.36 -13.59
CA LEU A 347 2.28 -11.56 -13.33
C LEU A 347 1.76 -10.83 -14.58
N THR A 348 2.56 -10.75 -15.64
CA THR A 348 2.17 -10.15 -16.93
C THR A 348 1.34 -11.10 -17.80
N SER A 349 1.25 -12.38 -17.42
CA SER A 349 0.63 -13.42 -18.24
C SER A 349 -0.90 -13.35 -18.26
N HIS A 350 -1.52 -12.63 -17.31
CA HIS A 350 -2.97 -12.47 -17.05
C HIS A 350 -3.85 -13.55 -17.70
N TYR A 351 -4.44 -14.42 -16.87
CA TYR A 351 -5.23 -15.58 -17.33
C TYR A 351 -4.40 -16.67 -18.02
N ARG A 352 -3.09 -16.72 -17.81
CA ARG A 352 -2.22 -17.80 -18.32
C ARG A 352 -1.33 -18.35 -17.21
N VAL A 353 -1.36 -19.66 -16.99
CA VAL A 353 -0.64 -20.36 -15.92
C VAL A 353 0.50 -21.19 -16.52
N GLU A 354 1.73 -20.68 -16.40
CA GLU A 354 2.92 -21.35 -16.96
C GLU A 354 3.60 -22.27 -15.94
N MET A 355 3.54 -21.91 -14.66
CA MET A 355 4.31 -22.55 -13.59
C MET A 355 3.50 -23.48 -12.67
N GLY A 356 2.27 -23.81 -13.08
CA GLY A 356 1.38 -24.70 -12.31
C GLY A 356 0.85 -24.10 -11.01
N GLY A 357 1.17 -22.85 -10.69
CA GLY A 357 0.57 -22.06 -9.60
C GLY A 357 -0.38 -21.01 -10.15
N ALA A 358 -1.38 -20.60 -9.37
CA ALA A 358 -2.22 -19.46 -9.71
C ALA A 358 -2.54 -18.63 -8.47
N LYS A 359 -2.66 -17.32 -8.67
CA LYS A 359 -3.20 -16.36 -7.70
C LYS A 359 -4.47 -15.75 -8.27
N ILE A 360 -5.52 -15.71 -7.47
CA ILE A 360 -6.80 -15.12 -7.85
C ILE A 360 -7.16 -14.06 -6.85
N LEU A 361 -7.29 -12.83 -7.32
CA LEU A 361 -7.79 -11.73 -6.52
C LEU A 361 -9.31 -11.69 -6.65
N MET A 362 -10.02 -11.84 -5.55
CA MET A 362 -11.48 -11.76 -5.50
C MET A 362 -11.93 -10.73 -4.47
N GLU A 363 -13.04 -10.06 -4.72
CA GLU A 363 -13.68 -9.13 -3.78
C GLU A 363 -15.08 -9.57 -3.40
N ASP A 364 -15.64 -8.88 -2.41
CA ASP A 364 -16.99 -9.11 -1.88
C ASP A 364 -17.20 -10.54 -1.36
N ILE A 365 -16.19 -11.08 -0.67
CA ILE A 365 -16.18 -12.43 -0.11
C ILE A 365 -16.57 -12.41 1.37
N ARG A 366 -17.73 -12.97 1.71
CA ARG A 366 -18.19 -13.07 3.10
C ARG A 366 -17.35 -14.01 3.96
N ASP A 367 -17.05 -15.19 3.41
CA ASP A 367 -16.32 -16.24 4.09
C ASP A 367 -15.26 -16.80 3.12
N PRO A 368 -14.00 -16.36 3.22
CA PRO A 368 -12.94 -16.82 2.32
C PRO A 368 -12.65 -18.31 2.51
N ALA A 369 -12.92 -18.90 3.68
CA ALA A 369 -12.71 -20.33 3.90
C ALA A 369 -13.74 -21.20 3.17
N ALA A 370 -14.88 -20.61 2.75
CA ALA A 370 -15.89 -21.28 1.94
C ALA A 370 -15.56 -21.27 0.43
N ILE A 371 -14.55 -20.51 0.01
CA ILE A 371 -14.14 -20.43 -1.39
C ILE A 371 -13.23 -21.61 -1.74
N GLY A 372 -13.51 -22.26 -2.86
CA GLY A 372 -12.70 -23.35 -3.40
C GLY A 372 -12.50 -23.22 -4.91
N PHE A 373 -11.52 -23.92 -5.44
CA PHE A 373 -11.22 -23.90 -6.87
C PHE A 373 -11.08 -25.33 -7.41
N GLN A 374 -11.60 -25.56 -8.61
CA GLN A 374 -11.51 -26.84 -9.31
C GLN A 374 -11.15 -26.66 -10.78
N MET A 375 -10.28 -27.53 -11.28
CA MET A 375 -9.93 -27.62 -12.70
C MET A 375 -10.11 -29.05 -13.17
N ALA A 376 -10.73 -29.25 -14.33
CA ALA A 376 -10.99 -30.56 -14.90
C ALA A 376 -11.67 -31.57 -13.92
N GLY A 377 -12.50 -31.07 -13.00
CA GLY A 377 -13.20 -31.87 -11.99
C GLY A 377 -12.37 -32.24 -10.76
N GLN A 378 -11.15 -31.76 -10.64
CA GLN A 378 -10.26 -31.98 -9.49
C GLN A 378 -10.07 -30.68 -8.71
N SER A 379 -9.98 -30.79 -7.38
CA SER A 379 -9.66 -29.64 -6.52
C SER A 379 -8.20 -29.24 -6.65
N VAL A 380 -7.95 -27.93 -6.56
CA VAL A 380 -6.60 -27.36 -6.49
C VAL A 380 -5.86 -27.81 -5.24
N VAL A 381 -4.53 -27.73 -5.26
CA VAL A 381 -3.65 -28.18 -4.18
C VAL A 381 -3.10 -26.99 -3.41
N GLY A 382 -3.06 -27.10 -2.07
CA GLY A 382 -2.38 -26.11 -1.22
C GLY A 382 -3.05 -24.74 -1.20
N LEU A 383 -4.38 -24.68 -1.31
CA LEU A 383 -5.13 -23.42 -1.28
C LEU A 383 -4.88 -22.64 0.02
N GLN A 384 -4.39 -21.42 -0.15
CA GLN A 384 -4.19 -20.42 0.88
C GLN A 384 -4.92 -19.14 0.47
N PHE A 385 -5.28 -18.32 1.44
CA PHE A 385 -5.83 -16.99 1.17
C PHE A 385 -5.32 -15.95 2.15
N GLU A 386 -5.23 -14.71 1.67
CA GLU A 386 -4.84 -13.54 2.45
C GLU A 386 -5.84 -12.40 2.19
N SER A 387 -6.23 -11.68 3.25
CA SER A 387 -7.03 -10.46 3.08
C SER A 387 -6.15 -9.34 2.53
N LYS A 388 -6.47 -8.86 1.33
CA LYS A 388 -5.80 -7.71 0.70
C LYS A 388 -6.48 -6.40 1.03
N ASP A 389 -7.80 -6.43 1.26
CA ASP A 389 -8.56 -5.28 1.75
C ASP A 389 -9.81 -5.77 2.54
N PRO A 390 -9.86 -5.59 3.87
CA PRO A 390 -10.99 -6.03 4.68
C PRO A 390 -12.24 -5.17 4.42
N ILE A 391 -12.11 -3.96 3.88
CA ILE A 391 -13.22 -3.03 3.63
C ILE A 391 -14.09 -3.54 2.49
N THR A 392 -13.44 -3.97 1.41
CA THR A 392 -14.08 -4.54 0.22
C THR A 392 -14.27 -6.04 0.32
N ALA A 393 -13.84 -6.64 1.43
CA ALA A 393 -13.73 -8.08 1.60
C ALA A 393 -12.96 -8.71 0.42
N THR A 394 -11.84 -8.09 0.05
CA THR A 394 -10.94 -8.55 -0.99
C THR A 394 -9.89 -9.49 -0.44
N TYR A 395 -9.78 -10.64 -1.08
CA TYR A 395 -8.85 -11.70 -0.74
C TYR A 395 -8.09 -12.15 -1.98
N GLU A 396 -6.80 -12.43 -1.80
CA GLU A 396 -6.01 -13.16 -2.78
C GLU A 396 -6.01 -14.64 -2.37
N PHE A 397 -6.33 -15.51 -3.32
CA PHE A 397 -6.27 -16.95 -3.17
C PHE A 397 -5.08 -17.48 -3.96
N ALA A 398 -4.14 -18.15 -3.30
CA ALA A 398 -2.98 -18.75 -3.92
C ALA A 398 -3.07 -20.28 -3.82
N PHE A 399 -2.82 -20.98 -4.92
CA PHE A 399 -2.90 -22.43 -4.99
C PHE A 399 -2.07 -22.99 -6.15
N HIS A 400 -1.88 -24.31 -6.15
CA HIS A 400 -1.34 -25.04 -7.28
C HIS A 400 -2.44 -25.76 -8.06
N LEU A 401 -2.32 -25.77 -9.39
CA LEU A 401 -3.14 -26.60 -10.25
C LEU A 401 -2.87 -28.09 -9.97
N PRO A 402 -3.86 -28.98 -10.21
CA PRO A 402 -3.62 -30.41 -10.17
C PRO A 402 -2.44 -30.83 -11.06
N HIS A 403 -1.65 -31.81 -10.64
CA HIS A 403 -0.44 -32.22 -11.36
C HIS A 403 -0.73 -32.73 -12.78
N ASP A 404 -1.92 -33.27 -13.01
CA ASP A 404 -2.43 -33.78 -14.28
C ASP A 404 -3.36 -32.78 -15.00
N ALA A 405 -3.32 -31.49 -14.62
CA ALA A 405 -4.09 -30.46 -15.29
C ALA A 405 -3.80 -30.43 -16.81
N PRO A 406 -4.82 -30.53 -17.67
CA PRO A 406 -4.62 -30.51 -19.11
C PRO A 406 -4.13 -29.14 -19.60
N ARG A 407 -3.19 -29.17 -20.56
CA ARG A 407 -2.65 -27.97 -21.21
C ARG A 407 -3.66 -27.35 -22.19
N GLY A 408 -3.46 -26.08 -22.49
CA GLY A 408 -4.32 -25.22 -23.30
C GLY A 408 -5.42 -24.54 -22.48
N PRO A 409 -6.44 -23.97 -23.15
CA PRO A 409 -7.54 -23.28 -22.50
C PRO A 409 -8.33 -24.22 -21.57
N GLN A 410 -8.36 -23.90 -20.28
CA GLN A 410 -9.08 -24.61 -19.23
C GLN A 410 -10.06 -23.68 -18.53
N SER A 411 -11.18 -24.24 -18.08
CA SER A 411 -12.13 -23.52 -17.22
C SER A 411 -11.82 -23.85 -15.77
N LEU A 412 -11.38 -22.83 -15.02
CA LEU A 412 -11.20 -22.91 -13.58
C LEU A 412 -12.52 -22.55 -12.89
N ARG A 413 -13.14 -23.55 -12.27
CA ARG A 413 -14.39 -23.38 -11.52
C ARG A 413 -14.10 -22.81 -10.14
N ILE A 414 -14.91 -21.86 -9.74
CA ILE A 414 -14.88 -21.21 -8.43
C ILE A 414 -16.11 -21.68 -7.66
N LEU A 415 -15.86 -22.29 -6.52
CA LEU A 415 -16.87 -22.80 -5.62
C LEU A 415 -17.07 -21.84 -4.46
N ASN A 416 -18.31 -21.67 -4.01
CA ASN A 416 -18.65 -21.02 -2.75
C ASN A 416 -19.52 -21.97 -1.92
N ALA A 417 -19.06 -22.34 -0.73
CA ALA A 417 -19.69 -23.35 0.13
C ALA A 417 -19.97 -24.67 -0.62
N GLY A 418 -19.05 -25.07 -1.51
CA GLY A 418 -19.12 -26.31 -2.28
C GLY A 418 -20.05 -26.27 -3.52
N GLN A 419 -20.71 -25.14 -3.79
CA GLN A 419 -21.51 -24.94 -5.00
C GLN A 419 -20.74 -24.12 -6.02
N GLU A 420 -20.85 -24.49 -7.30
CA GLU A 420 -20.25 -23.71 -8.39
C GLU A 420 -20.89 -22.32 -8.43
N TRP A 421 -20.07 -21.30 -8.23
CA TRP A 421 -20.49 -19.91 -8.22
C TRP A 421 -20.19 -19.23 -9.56
N ALA A 422 -18.98 -19.42 -10.09
CA ALA A 422 -18.57 -18.95 -11.41
C ALA A 422 -17.44 -19.81 -11.96
N SER A 423 -17.01 -19.52 -13.19
CA SER A 423 -15.78 -20.04 -13.75
C SER A 423 -15.00 -18.93 -14.45
N VAL A 424 -13.70 -19.11 -14.55
CA VAL A 424 -12.79 -18.23 -15.28
C VAL A 424 -11.96 -19.07 -16.23
N ASP A 425 -11.83 -18.62 -17.47
CA ASP A 425 -10.99 -19.29 -18.45
C ASP A 425 -9.52 -18.91 -18.21
N VAL A 426 -8.65 -19.92 -18.14
CA VAL A 426 -7.21 -19.80 -17.94
C VAL A 426 -6.47 -20.69 -18.95
N ASP A 427 -5.39 -20.20 -19.53
CA ASP A 427 -4.55 -20.96 -20.45
C ASP A 427 -3.40 -21.65 -19.69
N VAL A 428 -3.39 -22.98 -19.65
CA VAL A 428 -2.37 -23.77 -18.92
C VAL A 428 -1.29 -24.24 -19.90
N VAL A 429 -0.01 -23.92 -19.66
CA VAL A 429 1.07 -24.10 -20.67
C VAL A 429 1.87 -25.40 -20.50
#